data_AF-A0A0M4DAW4-F1
#
_entry.id   AF-A0A0M4DAW4-F1
#
_cell.length_a   1.000
_cell.length_b   1.000
_cell.length_c   1.000
_cell.angle_alpha   90.00
_cell.angle_beta   90.00
_cell.angle_gamma   90.00
#
_symmetry.space_group_name_H-M   'P 1'
#
loop_
_entity.id
_entity.type
_entity.pdbx_description
1 polymer ?
#
loop_
_entity_poly.entity_id
_entity_poly.type
_entity_poly.pdbx_seq_one_letter_code
_entity_poly.pdbx_strand_id
1 'polypeptide(L)' 'MSGPSFYGFQERQDGTVLVTWGCRPVLSVSVPAEVSRLCSELSRGDVQEVLARWAGRASKEMV' A
#
# COMPACT_ATOMS: atom_id res chain seq x y z
N MET A 1 21.62 9.86 -8.29
CA MET A 1 20.74 9.04 -9.15
C MET A 1 19.37 9.03 -8.52
N SER A 2 18.43 9.83 -9.02
CA SER A 2 17.03 9.79 -8.59
C SER A 2 16.35 8.67 -9.37
N GLY A 3 16.45 7.43 -8.87
CA GLY A 3 15.62 6.34 -9.38
C GLY A 3 14.14 6.73 -9.25
N PRO A 4 13.24 6.20 -10.09
CA PRO A 4 11.85 6.61 -10.02
C PRO A 4 11.29 6.29 -8.62
N SER A 5 10.60 7.25 -8.02
CA SER A 5 9.96 7.07 -6.72
C SER A 5 8.82 6.08 -6.87
N PHE A 6 9.08 4.80 -6.63
CA PHE A 6 8.10 3.72 -6.73
C PHE A 6 7.40 3.48 -5.40
N TYR A 7 6.18 2.95 -5.48
CA TYR A 7 5.49 2.41 -4.32
C TYR A 7 6.10 1.08 -3.92
N GLY A 8 6.26 0.88 -2.62
CA GLY A 8 6.64 -0.39 -2.00
C GLY A 8 5.59 -0.82 -1.00
N PHE A 9 5.67 -2.07 -0.55
CA PHE A 9 4.87 -2.54 0.58
C PHE A 9 5.64 -3.54 1.44
N GLN A 10 5.25 -3.63 2.71
CA GLN A 10 5.80 -4.56 3.68
C GLN A 10 4.66 -5.14 4.52
N GLU A 11 4.54 -6.46 4.54
CA GLU A 11 3.72 -7.17 5.51
C GLU A 11 4.49 -7.31 6.83
N ARG A 12 3.85 -6.94 7.93
CA ARG A 12 4.39 -7.04 9.29
C ARG A 12 3.86 -8.31 9.96
N GLN A 13 4.58 -8.76 10.98
CA GLN A 13 4.24 -9.98 11.73
C GLN A 13 2.90 -9.89 12.48
N ASP A 14 2.42 -8.68 12.77
CA ASP A 14 1.12 -8.41 13.38
C ASP A 14 -0.05 -8.47 12.38
N GLY A 15 0.23 -8.75 11.11
CA GLY A 15 -0.77 -8.79 10.03
C GLY A 15 -1.04 -7.43 9.38
N THR A 16 -0.33 -6.38 9.77
CA THR A 16 -0.45 -5.05 9.15
C THR A 16 0.34 -4.99 7.84
N VAL A 17 -0.23 -4.38 6.80
CA VAL A 17 0.48 -4.06 5.55
C VAL A 17 0.80 -2.58 5.51
N LEU A 18 2.09 -2.23 5.46
CA LEU A 18 2.55 -0.88 5.22
C LEU A 18 2.80 -0.66 3.74
N VAL A 19 2.26 0.43 3.20
CA VAL A 19 2.60 0.94 1.86
C VAL A 19 3.56 2.10 2.02
N THR A 20 4.64 2.08 1.24
CA THR A 20 5.65 3.13 1.20
C THR A 20 5.71 3.80 -0.16
N TRP A 21 6.14 5.05 -0.19
CA TRP A 21 6.59 5.72 -1.40
C TRP A 21 8.06 6.09 -1.23
N GLY A 22 8.93 5.42 -1.98
CA GLY A 22 10.36 5.37 -1.63
C GLY A 22 10.56 4.79 -0.23
N CYS A 23 11.19 5.55 0.67
CA CYS A 23 11.48 5.14 2.05
C CYS A 23 10.49 5.67 3.10
N ARG A 24 9.40 6.32 2.68
CA ARG A 24 8.42 6.93 3.59
C ARG A 24 7.12 6.12 3.63
N PRO A 25 6.60 5.76 4.81
CA PRO A 25 5.28 5.16 4.91
C PRO A 25 4.21 6.18 4.51
N VAL A 26 3.27 5.76 3.67
CA VAL A 26 2.18 6.61 3.16
C VAL A 26 0.80 6.05 3.50
N LEU A 27 0.69 4.74 3.77
CA LEU A 27 -0.53 4.09 4.22
C LEU A 27 -0.19 2.88 5.11
N SER A 28 -1.04 2.62 6.10
CA SER A 28 -1.00 1.43 6.93
C SER A 28 -2.38 0.77 6.90
N VAL A 29 -2.45 -0.47 6.45
CA VAL A 29 -3.68 -1.27 6.39
C VAL A 29 -3.59 -2.36 7.45
N SER A 30 -4.38 -2.26 8.51
CA SER A 30 -4.40 -3.23 9.62
C SER A 30 -5.72 -3.98 9.76
N VAL A 31 -6.77 -3.57 9.05
CA VAL A 31 -8.07 -4.25 9.08
C VAL A 31 -7.96 -5.56 8.29
N PRO A 32 -8.21 -6.75 8.89
CA PRO A 32 -7.94 -8.04 8.24
C PRO A 32 -8.64 -8.23 6.89
N ALA A 33 -9.87 -7.73 6.75
CA ALA A 33 -10.63 -7.78 5.50
C ALA A 33 -9.99 -6.89 4.42
N GLU A 34 -9.45 -5.73 4.79
CA GLU A 34 -8.77 -4.83 3.87
C GLU A 34 -7.38 -5.35 3.49
N VAL A 35 -6.65 -5.93 4.45
CA VAL A 35 -5.38 -6.62 4.19
C VAL A 35 -5.57 -7.75 3.18
N SER A 36 -6.56 -8.62 3.41
CA SER A 36 -6.88 -9.72 2.50
C SER A 36 -7.26 -9.21 1.10
N ARG A 37 -8.02 -8.11 1.04
CA ARG A 37 -8.39 -7.46 -0.22
C ARG A 37 -7.16 -6.88 -0.93
N LEU A 38 -6.29 -6.17 -0.22
CA LEU A 38 -5.06 -5.62 -0.77
C LEU A 38 -4.17 -6.72 -1.34
N CYS A 39 -3.90 -7.79 -0.60
CA CYS A 39 -3.09 -8.92 -1.07
C CYS A 39 -3.75 -9.62 -2.28
N SER A 40 -5.08 -9.75 -2.29
CA SER A 40 -5.81 -10.28 -3.45
C SER A 40 -5.67 -9.40 -4.69
N GLU A 41 -5.70 -8.08 -4.53
CA GLU A 41 -5.52 -7.14 -5.65
C GLU A 41 -4.06 -7.12 -6.14
N LEU A 42 -3.08 -7.18 -5.23
CA LEU A 42 -1.66 -7.25 -5.54
C LEU A 42 -1.26 -8.52 -6.30
N SER A 43 -1.93 -9.65 -6.04
CA SER A 43 -1.67 -10.92 -6.73
C SER A 43 -2.31 -11.00 -8.13
N ARG A 44 -3.22 -10.09 -8.47
CA ARG A 44 -4.02 -10.13 -9.70
C ARG A 44 -3.76 -8.97 -10.66
N GLY A 45 -3.27 -7.84 -10.16
CA GLY A 45 -3.08 -6.60 -10.92
C GLY A 45 -1.64 -6.12 -10.95
N ASP A 46 -1.42 -4.96 -11.57
CA ASP A 46 -0.14 -4.27 -11.50
C ASP A 46 0.09 -3.73 -10.08
N VAL A 47 1.21 -4.11 -9.48
CA VAL A 47 1.54 -3.76 -8.10
C VAL A 47 1.60 -2.24 -7.90
N GLN A 48 2.17 -1.49 -8.85
CA GLN A 48 2.30 -0.03 -8.71
C GLN A 48 0.94 0.67 -8.81
N GLU A 49 0.08 0.26 -9.75
CA GLU A 49 -1.27 0.82 -9.86
C GLU A 49 -2.13 0.52 -8.63
N VAL A 50 -2.06 -0.71 -8.11
CA VAL A 50 -2.80 -1.10 -6.91
C VAL A 50 -2.34 -0.27 -5.71
N LEU A 51 -1.04 -0.20 -5.43
CA LEU A 51 -0.51 0.55 -4.30
C LEU A 51 -0.81 2.06 -4.41
N ALA A 52 -0.69 2.64 -5.61
CA ALA A 52 -1.04 4.04 -5.85
C ALA A 52 -2.51 4.33 -5.57
N ARG A 53 -3.41 3.43 -6.00
CA ARG A 53 -4.85 3.55 -5.73
C ARG A 53 -5.16 3.48 -4.24
N TRP A 54 -4.54 2.55 -3.52
CA TRP A 54 -4.72 2.41 -2.07
C TRP A 54 -4.19 3.62 -1.30
N ALA A 55 -2.98 4.09 -1.63
CA ALA A 55 -2.41 5.29 -1.04
C ALA A 55 -3.28 6.54 -1.29
N GLY A 56 -3.87 6.66 -2.49
CA GLY A 56 -4.78 7.76 -2.83
C GLY A 56 -6.12 7.74 -2.08
N ARG A 57 -6.62 6.57 -1.64
CA ARG A 57 -7.84 6.46 -0.81
C ARG A 57 -7.61 7.01 0.59
N ALA A 58 -6.48 6.67 1.20
CA ALA A 58 -6.11 7.13 2.53
C ALA A 58 -6.09 8.67 2.62
N SER A 59 -5.64 9.33 1.55
CA SER A 59 -5.61 10.80 1.47
C SER A 59 -7.00 11.44 1.40
N LYS A 60 -8.05 10.70 1.01
CA LYS A 60 -9.41 11.23 0.88
C LYS A 60 -10.25 11.10 2.16
N GLU A 61 -9.90 10.19 3.06
CA GLU A 61 -10.60 10.01 4.35
C GLU A 61 -10.16 11.02 5.44
N MET A 62 -9.21 11.91 5.14
CA MET A 62 -8.73 12.96 6.04
C MET A 62 -9.42 14.34 5.83
N VAL A 63 -10.62 14.38 5.21
CA VAL A 63 -11.43 15.61 5.01
C VAL A 63 -12.79 15.48 5.66
#